data_AF-A0A3M1E001-F1
#
_entry.id   AF-A0A3M1E001-F1
#
_cell.length_a   1.000
_cell.length_b   1.000
_cell.length_c   1.000
_cell.angle_alpha   90.00
_cell.angle_beta   90.00
_cell.angle_gamma   90.00
#
_symmetry.space_group_name_H-M   'P 1'
#
loop_
_entity.id
_entity.type
_entity.pdbx_description
1 polymer ?
#
loop_
_entity_poly.entity_id
_entity_poly.type
_entity_poly.pdbx_seq_one_letter_code
_entity_poly.pdbx_strand_id
1 'polypeptide(L)'
;HPIWAELGDRCLSCGSCTNVCPTCYCFNVIDSPDLSLTEAIRMRRWDSCQLDEFARVASGENFREARAARQRHRMFRKGKWLYERFGEMGCVGCGRCIRACLTHINIVDTFNTLYASQHRR
;
A
#
# COMPACT_ATOMS: atom_id res chain seq x y z
N HIS A 1 8.80 -12.81 -8.76
CA HIS A 1 7.83 -13.82 -8.30
C HIS A 1 6.48 -13.56 -8.97
N PRO A 2 5.83 -14.56 -9.57
CA PRO A 2 4.60 -14.40 -10.37
C PRO A 2 3.39 -13.90 -9.56
N ILE A 3 3.34 -14.17 -8.25
CA ILE A 3 2.26 -13.71 -7.35
C ILE A 3 1.94 -12.21 -7.45
N TRP A 4 2.91 -11.37 -7.83
CA TRP A 4 2.67 -9.93 -7.94
C TRP A 4 1.70 -9.59 -9.07
N ALA A 5 1.78 -10.28 -10.20
CA ALA A 5 0.85 -10.11 -11.31
C ALA A 5 -0.56 -10.55 -10.89
N GLU A 6 -0.68 -11.76 -10.32
CA GLU A 6 -1.95 -12.30 -9.81
C GLU A 6 -2.63 -11.35 -8.80
N LEU A 7 -1.87 -10.86 -7.82
CA LEU A 7 -2.39 -9.91 -6.84
C LEU A 7 -2.74 -8.56 -7.47
N GLY A 8 -1.99 -8.13 -8.49
CA GLY A 8 -2.26 -6.91 -9.24
C GLY A 8 -3.59 -6.99 -9.99
N ASP A 9 -3.83 -8.11 -10.66
CA ASP A 9 -5.06 -8.37 -11.44
C ASP A 9 -6.30 -8.44 -10.55
N ARG A 10 -6.17 -9.06 -9.37
CA ARG A 10 -7.26 -9.16 -8.39
C ARG A 10 -7.50 -7.88 -7.60
N CYS A 11 -6.51 -7.00 -7.47
CA CYS A 11 -6.62 -5.82 -6.62
C CYS A 11 -7.45 -4.74 -7.30
N LEU A 12 -8.43 -4.19 -6.57
CA LEU A 12 -9.25 -3.07 -7.03
C LEU A 12 -8.64 -1.69 -6.74
N SER A 13 -7.46 -1.64 -6.11
CA SER A 13 -6.82 -0.39 -5.68
C SER A 13 -7.68 0.51 -4.77
N CYS A 14 -8.66 -0.05 -4.05
CA CYS A 14 -9.60 0.72 -3.22
C CYS A 14 -9.05 1.24 -1.89
N GLY A 15 -7.83 0.85 -1.49
CA GLY A 15 -7.19 1.31 -0.25
C GLY A 15 -7.79 0.79 1.07
N SER A 16 -8.91 0.05 1.07
CA SER A 16 -9.56 -0.46 2.30
C SER A 16 -8.58 -1.15 3.23
N CYS A 17 -7.69 -1.96 2.67
CA CYS A 17 -6.72 -2.76 3.39
C CYS A 17 -5.66 -1.94 4.16
N THR A 18 -5.34 -0.72 3.72
CA THR A 18 -4.43 0.18 4.46
C THR A 18 -5.20 1.04 5.44
N ASN A 19 -6.41 1.48 5.08
CA ASN A 19 -7.22 2.38 5.91
C ASN A 19 -7.69 1.70 7.20
N VAL A 20 -7.89 0.38 7.20
CA VAL A 20 -8.24 -0.39 8.40
C VAL A 20 -7.03 -0.95 9.15
N CYS A 21 -5.80 -0.78 8.65
CA CYS A 21 -4.61 -1.40 9.24
C CYS A 21 -4.01 -0.48 10.32
N PRO A 22 -3.86 -0.94 11.58
CA PRO A 22 -3.41 -0.08 12.68
C PRO A 22 -1.94 0.37 12.57
N THR A 23 -1.14 -0.31 11.75
CA THR A 23 0.27 0.02 11.53
C THR A 23 0.52 0.69 10.17
N CYS A 24 -0.53 1.05 9.44
CA CYS A 24 -0.41 1.85 8.22
C CYS A 24 -0.51 3.34 8.58
N TYR A 25 0.40 4.12 8.02
CA TYR A 25 0.49 5.56 8.28
C TYR A 25 0.71 6.36 6.97
N CYS A 26 0.12 5.89 5.87
CA CYS A 26 0.24 6.57 4.58
C CYS A 26 -0.59 7.85 4.61
N PHE A 27 -0.02 8.96 4.16
CA PHE A 27 -0.70 10.25 4.08
C PHE A 27 -0.26 10.97 2.82
N ASN A 28 -1.06 11.94 2.41
CA ASN A 28 -0.74 12.89 1.36
C ASN A 28 -0.82 14.32 1.90
N VAL A 29 -0.20 15.25 1.19
CA VAL A 29 -0.26 16.68 1.46
C VAL A 29 -1.00 17.31 0.30
N ILE A 30 -2.10 18.00 0.61
CA ILE A 30 -2.92 18.69 -0.38
C ILE A 30 -2.88 20.19 -0.10
N ASP A 31 -2.82 20.96 -1.18
CA ASP A 31 -2.98 22.41 -1.17
C ASP A 31 -4.37 22.74 -1.68
N SER A 32 -5.15 23.47 -0.89
CA SER A 32 -6.49 23.94 -1.23
C SER A 32 -6.45 25.47 -1.34
N PRO A 33 -6.30 26.03 -2.56
CA PRO A 33 -6.39 27.47 -2.75
C PRO A 33 -7.82 27.97 -2.49
N ASP A 34 -7.94 29.21 -2.05
CA ASP A 34 -9.21 29.92 -1.98
C ASP A 34 -9.73 30.23 -3.40
N LEU A 35 -11.01 30.64 -3.50
CA LEU A 35 -11.62 30.95 -4.80
C LEU A 35 -10.98 32.17 -5.48
N SER A 36 -10.39 33.08 -4.70
CA SER A 36 -9.65 34.25 -5.19
C SER A 36 -8.25 33.91 -5.72
N LEU A 37 -7.74 32.70 -5.46
CA LEU A 37 -6.37 32.26 -5.76
C LEU A 37 -5.30 33.15 -5.12
N THR A 38 -5.63 33.81 -4.01
CA THR A 38 -4.74 34.72 -3.26
C THR A 38 -4.17 34.05 -2.02
N GLU A 39 -4.91 33.12 -1.43
CA GLU A 39 -4.51 32.37 -0.25
C GLU A 39 -4.66 30.87 -0.49
N ALA A 40 -3.91 30.05 0.25
CA ALA A 40 -4.04 28.59 0.18
C ALA A 40 -3.78 27.94 1.53
N ILE A 41 -4.53 26.88 1.81
CA ILE A 41 -4.32 26.04 2.99
C ILE A 41 -3.62 24.77 2.57
N ARG A 42 -2.47 24.49 3.21
CA ARG A 42 -1.76 23.21 3.08
C ARG A 42 -2.15 22.29 4.24
N MET A 43 -2.67 21.10 3.94
CA MET A 43 -3.08 20.15 4.95
C MET A 43 -2.65 18.71 4.66
N ARG A 44 -2.50 17.93 5.73
CA ARG A 44 -2.23 16.49 5.64
C ARG A 44 -3.54 15.71 5.67
N ARG A 45 -3.70 14.79 4.72
CA ARG A 45 -4.84 13.86 4.65
C ARG A 45 -4.36 12.42 4.71
N TRP A 46 -5.09 11.56 5.42
CA TRP A 46 -4.87 10.11 5.35
C TRP A 46 -5.03 9.62 3.91
N ASP A 47 -4.10 8.78 3.47
CA ASP A 47 -4.07 8.26 2.11
C ASP A 47 -3.65 6.79 2.10
N SER A 48 -3.60 6.16 0.94
CA SER A 48 -3.26 4.76 0.77
C SER A 48 -2.21 4.58 -0.31
N CYS A 49 -1.14 3.85 0.01
CA CYS A 49 -0.16 3.42 -0.97
C CYS A 49 -0.69 2.46 -2.05
N GLN A 50 -1.99 2.10 -1.99
CA GLN A 50 -2.67 1.29 -3.00
C GLN A 50 -3.48 2.13 -4.02
N LEU A 51 -3.72 3.40 -3.71
CA LEU A 51 -4.39 4.35 -4.61
C LEU A 51 -3.44 4.77 -5.73
N ASP A 52 -4.02 5.15 -6.88
CA ASP A 52 -3.25 5.54 -8.06
C ASP A 52 -2.39 6.77 -7.85
N GLU A 53 -3.01 7.79 -7.28
CA GLU A 53 -2.44 9.12 -7.11
C GLU A 53 -1.31 9.14 -6.07
N PHE A 54 -1.21 8.15 -5.19
CA PHE A 54 -0.25 8.16 -4.07
C PHE A 54 1.22 8.27 -4.50
N ALA A 55 1.57 7.70 -5.65
CA ALA A 55 2.93 7.74 -6.18
C ALA A 55 3.07 8.64 -7.42
N ARG A 56 2.02 9.42 -7.73
CA ARG A 56 2.03 10.41 -8.81
C ARG A 56 2.69 11.68 -8.31
N VAL A 57 3.60 12.24 -9.10
CA VAL A 57 4.27 13.53 -8.80
C VAL A 57 3.77 14.65 -9.72
N ALA A 58 4.19 15.88 -9.43
CA ALA A 58 3.72 17.09 -10.13
C ALA A 58 3.92 17.05 -11.65
N SER A 59 4.94 16.35 -12.16
CA SER A 59 5.15 16.15 -13.61
C SER A 59 4.12 15.21 -14.26
N GLY A 60 3.24 14.59 -13.48
CA GLY A 60 2.27 13.59 -13.93
C GLY A 60 2.80 12.16 -13.91
N GLU A 61 4.11 11.96 -13.78
CA GLU A 61 4.74 10.64 -13.68
C GLU A 61 4.29 9.89 -12.43
N ASN A 62 4.16 8.57 -12.54
CA ASN A 62 3.77 7.69 -11.44
C ASN A 62 4.77 6.54 -11.28
N PHE A 63 5.59 6.61 -10.23
CA PHE A 63 6.62 5.59 -9.95
C PHE A 63 6.05 4.23 -9.52
N ARG A 64 4.72 4.13 -9.39
CA ARG A 64 4.02 2.90 -9.01
C ARG A 64 2.65 2.81 -9.66
N GLU A 65 2.61 2.97 -10.98
CA GLU A 65 1.38 2.87 -11.78
C GLU A 65 0.75 1.46 -11.73
N ALA A 66 1.56 0.41 -11.87
CA ALA A 66 1.02 -0.95 -11.85
C ALA A 66 0.50 -1.36 -10.45
N ARG A 67 -0.72 -1.91 -10.37
CA ARG A 67 -1.29 -2.45 -9.12
C ARG A 67 -0.42 -3.53 -8.50
N ALA A 68 0.20 -4.37 -9.33
CA ALA A 68 1.19 -5.37 -8.91
C ALA A 68 2.34 -4.75 -8.11
N ALA A 69 2.84 -3.59 -8.55
CA ALA A 69 3.91 -2.86 -7.86
C ALA A 69 3.43 -2.29 -6.51
N ARG A 70 2.17 -1.82 -6.42
CA ARG A 70 1.54 -1.34 -5.17
C ARG A 70 1.36 -2.46 -4.15
N GLN A 71 0.89 -3.63 -4.60
CA GLN A 71 0.76 -4.82 -3.77
C GLN A 71 2.14 -5.25 -3.25
N ARG A 72 3.15 -5.34 -4.14
CA ARG A 72 4.54 -5.63 -3.73
C ARG A 72 5.05 -4.64 -2.69
N HIS A 73 4.84 -3.35 -2.89
CA HIS A 73 5.26 -2.30 -1.96
C HIS A 73 4.65 -2.49 -0.58
N ARG A 74 3.34 -2.77 -0.49
CA ARG A 74 2.66 -3.02 0.79
C ARG A 74 3.25 -4.23 1.51
N MET A 75 3.45 -5.33 0.80
CA MET A 75 3.93 -6.58 1.39
C MET A 75 5.38 -6.42 1.89
N PHE A 76 6.23 -5.76 1.10
CA PHE A 76 7.61 -5.50 1.49
C PHE A 76 7.70 -4.53 2.67
N ARG A 77 6.86 -3.49 2.69
CA ARG A 77 6.85 -2.58 3.84
C ARG A 77 6.39 -3.27 5.12
N LYS A 78 5.47 -4.22 5.02
CA LYS A 78 4.95 -4.95 6.18
C LYS A 78 5.85 -6.10 6.64
N GLY A 79 6.56 -6.77 5.74
CA GLY A 79 7.32 -7.99 6.06
C GLY A 79 8.83 -7.92 5.83
N LYS A 80 9.37 -6.82 5.29
CA LYS A 80 10.80 -6.69 4.97
C LYS A 80 11.39 -5.36 5.41
N TRP A 81 10.98 -4.24 4.81
CA TRP A 81 11.70 -2.98 4.97
C TRP A 81 11.62 -2.37 6.37
N LEU A 82 10.47 -2.50 7.05
CA LEU A 82 10.38 -2.04 8.44
C LEU A 82 11.21 -2.91 9.38
N TYR A 83 11.27 -4.22 9.12
CA TYR A 83 12.11 -5.14 9.88
C TYR A 83 13.60 -4.84 9.66
N GLU A 84 14.03 -4.68 8.40
CA GLU A 84 15.42 -4.32 8.07
C GLU A 84 15.84 -2.99 8.70
N ARG A 85 14.93 -2.03 8.85
CA ARG A 85 15.24 -0.70 9.37
C ARG A 85 15.16 -0.60 10.90
N PHE A 86 14.20 -1.29 11.53
CA PHE A 86 13.86 -1.10 12.94
C PHE A 86 13.91 -2.37 13.77
N GLY A 87 14.17 -3.54 13.17
CA GLY A 87 14.11 -4.84 13.84
C GLY A 87 12.68 -5.34 14.12
N GLU A 88 11.66 -4.59 13.69
CA GLU A 88 10.25 -4.89 13.97
C GLU A 88 9.43 -5.13 12.70
N MET A 89 8.50 -6.08 12.79
CA MET A 89 7.59 -6.39 11.70
C MET A 89 6.51 -5.31 11.57
N GLY A 90 6.29 -4.83 10.36
CA GLY A 90 5.18 -3.89 10.09
C GLY A 90 3.80 -4.53 10.15
N CYS A 91 3.71 -5.86 10.02
CA CYS A 91 2.48 -6.64 10.19
C CYS A 91 2.43 -7.26 11.60
N VAL A 92 1.34 -7.00 12.33
CA VAL A 92 1.11 -7.55 13.68
C VAL A 92 0.05 -8.65 13.70
N GLY A 93 -0.35 -9.19 12.54
CA GLY A 93 -1.29 -10.31 12.48
C GLY A 93 -2.75 -10.01 12.83
N CYS A 94 -3.16 -8.74 13.00
CA CYS A 94 -4.54 -8.39 13.43
C CYS A 94 -5.69 -8.77 12.47
N GLY A 95 -5.40 -9.17 11.24
CA GLY A 95 -6.39 -9.67 10.26
C GLY A 95 -7.41 -8.65 9.73
N ARG A 96 -7.39 -7.37 10.16
CA ARG A 96 -8.36 -6.33 9.73
C ARG A 96 -8.37 -6.14 8.22
N CYS A 97 -7.19 -6.14 7.61
CA CYS A 97 -7.06 -5.94 6.17
C CYS A 97 -7.57 -7.10 5.31
N ILE A 98 -7.60 -8.33 5.86
CA ILE A 98 -8.15 -9.52 5.19
C ILE A 98 -9.67 -9.39 5.17
N ARG A 99 -10.27 -9.09 6.33
CA ARG A 99 -11.73 -8.90 6.50
C ARG A 99 -12.29 -7.78 5.63
N ALA A 100 -11.53 -6.70 5.43
CA ALA A 100 -11.99 -5.54 4.65
C ALA A 100 -11.76 -5.69 3.13
N CYS A 101 -11.09 -6.74 2.65
CA CYS A 101 -10.76 -6.86 1.24
C CYS A 101 -11.93 -7.45 0.43
N LEU A 102 -12.43 -6.68 -0.55
CA LEU A 102 -13.55 -7.09 -1.41
C LEU A 102 -13.22 -8.27 -2.35
N THR A 103 -11.95 -8.48 -2.68
CA THR A 103 -11.48 -9.57 -3.56
C THR A 103 -10.69 -10.65 -2.82
N HIS A 104 -10.84 -10.69 -1.50
CA HIS A 104 -10.26 -11.71 -0.62
C HIS A 104 -8.74 -11.89 -0.75
N ILE A 105 -8.00 -10.77 -0.90
CA ILE A 105 -6.53 -10.79 -0.84
C ILE A 105 -6.09 -10.96 0.61
N ASN A 106 -5.38 -12.07 0.89
CA ASN A 106 -4.84 -12.40 2.19
C ASN A 106 -3.32 -12.18 2.24
N ILE A 107 -2.88 -11.34 3.16
CA ILE A 107 -1.45 -11.03 3.34
C ILE A 107 -0.65 -12.23 3.89
N VAL A 108 -1.27 -13.10 4.70
CA VAL A 108 -0.62 -14.29 5.26
C VAL A 108 -0.33 -15.29 4.14
N ASP A 109 -1.32 -15.58 3.29
CA ASP A 109 -1.14 -16.48 2.14
C ASP A 109 -0.07 -15.97 1.18
N THR A 110 -0.02 -14.64 0.99
CA THR A 110 1.03 -14.00 0.19
C THR A 110 2.41 -14.25 0.79
N PHE A 111 2.60 -14.04 2.10
CA PHE A 111 3.87 -14.29 2.76
C PHE A 111 4.27 -15.77 2.73
N ASN A 112 3.32 -16.68 3.00
CA ASN A 112 3.57 -18.12 2.96
C ASN A 112 3.97 -18.59 1.56
N THR A 113 3.34 -18.05 0.51
CA THR A 113 3.69 -18.36 -0.88
C THR A 113 5.09 -17.88 -1.21
N LEU A 114 5.46 -16.66 -0.82
CA LEU A 114 6.80 -16.12 -1.02
C LEU A 114 7.86 -16.93 -0.25
N TYR A 115 7.57 -17.32 0.99
CA TYR A 115 8.45 -18.17 1.78
C TYR A 115 8.66 -19.54 1.11
N ALA A 116 7.58 -20.21 0.72
CA ALA A 116 7.64 -21.50 0.04
C ALA A 116 8.42 -21.42 -1.28
N SER A 117 8.29 -20.32 -2.03
CA SER A 117 9.03 -20.13 -3.29
C SER A 117 10.55 -20.04 -3.13
N GLN A 118 11.02 -19.66 -1.94
CA GLN A 118 12.45 -19.58 -1.62
C GLN A 118 13.01 -20.90 -1.07
N HIS A 119 12.12 -21.79 -0.59
CA HIS A 119 12.49 -23.02 0.11
C HIS A 119 12.08 -24.30 -0.63
N ARG A 120 11.37 -24.19 -1.76
CA ARG A 120 11.28 -25.29 -2.73
C ARG A 120 12.62 -25.42 -3.43
N ARG A 121 13.39 -26.43 -3.00
CA ARG A 121 14.44 -27.04 -3.83
C ARG A 121 13.81 -27.74 -5.02
#